data_AF-A0A3M8P3H0-F1
#
_entry.id   AF-A0A3M8P3H0-F1
#
_cell.length_a   1.000
_cell.length_b   1.000
_cell.length_c   1.000
_cell.angle_alpha   90.00
_cell.angle_beta   90.00
_cell.angle_gamma   90.00
#
_symmetry.space_group_name_H-M   'P 1'
#
loop_
_entity.id
_entity.type
_entity.pdbx_description
1 polymer ?
#
loop_
_entity_poly.entity_id
_entity_poly.type
_entity_poly.pdbx_seq_one_letter_code
_entity_poly.pdbx_strand_id
1 'polypeptide(L)'
;MISYLEFTKDHLNFFESLIYFPDYKERLRQNADTTFGFVYFEEKEPLLVALGDQSGDLYYFKMLTQQQNSGLIEVALQHIESHYRQQGIKQVSFQFKSMNADLLSFRIALARRGWSAPTETNQFSIMNWQTFFSCFKDYGNQPDSSRTMVKWADATAQQRHFIEHLEQTGTGGACDRRFHNDTSLVIIENDQPIGWILTEQSATNMMYVRDIFIDTEYRLKKEGFELLSQLRTELLKFSGTEYVMFETQPKNQVMKTITKNRMAKKRSLEKLYFVSTKEL
;
A
#
# COMPACT_ATOMS: atom_id res chain seq x y z
N MET A 1 2.99 -11.81 -34.88
CA MET A 1 3.18 -13.16 -34.29
C MET A 1 3.64 -12.95 -32.87
N ILE A 2 2.95 -13.53 -31.89
CA ILE A 2 3.35 -13.42 -30.47
C ILE A 2 4.40 -14.49 -30.19
N SER A 3 5.53 -14.08 -29.63
CA SER A 3 6.60 -14.97 -29.16
C SER A 3 6.81 -14.78 -27.66
N TYR A 4 7.57 -15.67 -27.02
CA TYR A 4 7.95 -15.51 -25.62
C TYR A 4 9.40 -15.88 -25.35
N LEU A 5 9.97 -15.26 -24.32
CA LEU A 5 11.26 -15.58 -23.73
C LEU A 5 11.04 -16.12 -22.32
N GLU A 6 11.56 -17.31 -22.04
CA GLU A 6 11.57 -17.87 -20.69
C GLU A 6 12.75 -17.31 -19.88
N PHE A 7 12.52 -17.10 -18.59
CA PHE A 7 13.53 -16.62 -17.66
C PHE A 7 14.64 -17.64 -17.49
N THR A 8 15.88 -17.17 -17.62
CA THR A 8 17.10 -17.87 -17.19
C THR A 8 18.00 -16.84 -16.51
N LYS A 9 19.01 -17.31 -15.77
CA LYS A 9 20.00 -16.41 -15.13
C LYS A 9 20.70 -15.49 -16.12
N ASP A 10 20.94 -15.94 -17.34
CA ASP A 10 21.55 -15.14 -18.41
C ASP A 10 20.65 -13.96 -18.82
N HIS A 11 19.34 -14.08 -18.60
CA HIS A 11 18.36 -13.04 -18.87
C HIS A 11 18.05 -12.14 -17.66
N LEU A 12 18.74 -12.31 -16.51
CA LEU A 12 18.45 -11.59 -15.27
C LEU A 12 18.34 -10.07 -15.47
N ASN A 13 19.36 -9.46 -16.08
CA ASN A 13 19.40 -8.01 -16.31
C ASN A 13 18.26 -7.53 -17.22
N PHE A 14 17.88 -8.35 -18.22
CA PHE A 14 16.77 -8.03 -19.10
C PHE A 14 15.44 -8.04 -18.34
N PHE A 15 15.14 -9.11 -17.60
CA PHE A 15 13.91 -9.17 -16.80
C PHE A 15 13.86 -8.08 -15.73
N GLU A 16 14.98 -7.79 -15.07
CA GLU A 16 15.05 -6.72 -14.08
C GLU A 16 14.72 -5.34 -14.67
N SER A 17 15.11 -5.09 -15.93
CA SER A 17 14.79 -3.84 -16.63
C SER A 17 13.28 -3.64 -16.85
N LEU A 18 12.50 -4.73 -16.86
CA LEU A 18 11.04 -4.71 -17.04
C LEU A 18 10.27 -4.59 -15.71
N ILE A 19 10.97 -4.64 -14.58
CA ILE A 19 10.38 -4.50 -13.25
C ILE A 19 10.38 -3.03 -12.83
N TYR A 20 9.22 -2.53 -12.42
CA TYR A 20 9.10 -1.16 -11.90
C TYR A 20 9.46 -1.05 -10.41
N PHE A 21 9.05 -2.02 -9.60
CA PHE A 21 9.14 -1.94 -8.14
C PHE A 21 10.48 -2.49 -7.61
N PRO A 22 11.24 -1.72 -6.81
CA PRO A 22 12.57 -2.13 -6.32
C PRO A 22 12.58 -3.43 -5.50
N ASP A 23 11.56 -3.67 -4.68
CA ASP A 23 11.39 -4.88 -3.87
C ASP A 23 11.30 -6.14 -4.73
N TYR A 24 10.64 -6.07 -5.89
CA TYR A 24 10.57 -7.18 -6.83
C TYR A 24 11.88 -7.40 -7.60
N LYS A 25 12.66 -6.34 -7.84
CA LYS A 25 14.02 -6.49 -8.41
C LYS A 25 14.95 -7.21 -7.44
N GLU A 26 14.89 -6.82 -6.17
CA GLU A 26 15.66 -7.47 -5.11
C GLU A 26 15.25 -8.93 -4.95
N ARG A 27 13.94 -9.22 -4.90
CA ARG A 27 13.43 -10.59 -4.85
C ARG A 27 13.90 -11.43 -6.04
N LEU A 28 13.86 -10.89 -7.26
CA LEU A 28 14.35 -11.57 -8.46
C LEU A 28 15.85 -11.93 -8.35
N ARG A 29 16.68 -10.99 -7.88
CA ARG A 29 18.12 -11.21 -7.69
C ARG A 29 18.42 -12.28 -6.65
N GLN A 30 17.72 -12.22 -5.51
CA GLN A 30 17.91 -13.17 -4.40
C GLN A 30 17.44 -14.58 -4.77
N ASN A 31 16.42 -14.69 -5.62
CA ASN A 31 15.77 -15.96 -5.96
C ASN A 31 15.97 -16.35 -7.43
N ALA A 32 17.02 -15.88 -8.09
CA ALA A 32 17.24 -16.15 -9.52
C ALA A 32 17.32 -17.66 -9.85
N ASP A 33 17.70 -18.48 -8.87
CA ASP A 33 17.85 -19.94 -8.99
C ASP A 33 16.50 -20.68 -8.95
N THR A 34 15.52 -20.09 -8.28
CA THR A 34 14.19 -20.67 -8.04
C THR A 34 13.08 -19.91 -8.76
N THR A 35 13.43 -18.81 -9.43
CA THR A 35 12.52 -18.02 -10.25
C THR A 35 12.27 -18.71 -11.58
N PHE A 36 11.02 -18.70 -12.01
CA PHE A 36 10.65 -18.91 -13.40
C PHE A 36 9.88 -17.67 -13.87
N GLY A 37 9.79 -17.50 -15.19
CA GLY A 37 9.08 -16.35 -15.72
C GLY A 37 9.07 -16.33 -17.22
N PHE A 38 8.23 -15.46 -17.76
CA PHE A 38 8.02 -15.31 -19.19
C PHE A 38 7.91 -13.82 -19.54
N VAL A 39 8.54 -13.43 -20.64
CA VAL A 39 8.26 -12.16 -21.32
C VAL A 39 7.64 -12.47 -22.66
N TYR A 40 6.49 -11.89 -22.96
CA TYR A 40 5.81 -12.04 -24.23
C TYR A 40 6.12 -10.84 -25.12
N PHE A 41 6.32 -11.08 -26.40
CA PHE A 41 6.69 -10.08 -27.38
C PHE A 41 5.73 -10.07 -28.56
N GLU A 42 5.50 -8.89 -29.10
CA GLU A 42 5.07 -8.71 -30.47
C GLU A 42 6.22 -8.09 -31.24
N GLU A 43 6.73 -8.83 -32.23
CA GLU A 43 7.98 -8.53 -32.92
C GLU A 43 9.16 -8.41 -31.95
N LYS A 44 9.57 -7.19 -31.59
CA LYS A 44 10.67 -6.91 -30.65
C LYS A 44 10.21 -6.13 -29.41
N GLU A 45 8.92 -5.80 -29.33
CA GLU A 45 8.39 -5.02 -28.21
C GLU A 45 7.84 -5.95 -27.12
N PRO A 46 8.31 -5.84 -25.87
CA PRO A 46 7.80 -6.64 -24.78
C PRO A 46 6.41 -6.15 -24.38
N LEU A 47 5.44 -7.07 -24.40
CA LEU A 47 4.03 -6.78 -24.14
C LEU A 47 3.60 -7.12 -22.71
N LEU A 48 4.13 -8.21 -22.17
CA LEU A 48 3.76 -8.72 -20.85
C LEU A 48 4.98 -9.39 -20.22
N VAL A 49 5.16 -9.18 -18.93
CA VAL A 49 6.15 -9.89 -18.11
C VAL A 49 5.44 -10.56 -16.94
N ALA A 50 5.81 -11.81 -16.67
CA ALA A 50 5.33 -12.60 -15.54
C ALA A 50 6.50 -13.31 -14.86
N LEU A 51 6.58 -13.23 -13.53
CA LEU A 51 7.60 -13.86 -12.70
C LEU A 51 6.95 -14.54 -11.50
N GLY A 52 7.36 -15.77 -11.24
CA GLY A 52 7.02 -16.50 -10.03
C GLY A 52 8.19 -17.34 -9.55
N ASP A 53 7.97 -18.13 -8.51
CA ASP A 53 8.97 -19.03 -7.96
C ASP A 53 8.44 -20.46 -7.73
N GLN A 54 9.34 -21.38 -7.42
CA GLN A 54 9.03 -22.79 -7.15
C GLN A 54 8.08 -23.03 -5.97
N SER A 55 7.76 -22.03 -5.16
CA SER A 55 6.74 -22.18 -4.10
C SER A 55 5.32 -22.11 -4.63
N GLY A 56 5.14 -21.73 -5.90
CA GLY A 56 3.83 -21.45 -6.48
C GLY A 56 3.40 -19.99 -6.35
N ASP A 57 4.30 -19.08 -5.95
CA ASP A 57 3.99 -17.66 -5.83
C ASP A 57 4.31 -16.91 -7.12
N LEU A 58 3.28 -16.44 -7.83
CA LEU A 58 3.40 -15.51 -8.94
C LEU A 58 3.46 -14.07 -8.36
N TYR A 59 4.65 -13.50 -8.26
CA TYR A 59 4.88 -12.24 -7.52
C TYR A 59 4.96 -10.99 -8.40
N TYR A 60 5.16 -11.15 -9.71
CA TYR A 60 5.12 -10.04 -10.65
C TYR A 60 4.37 -10.46 -11.92
N PHE A 61 3.37 -9.68 -12.31
CA PHE A 61 2.68 -9.84 -13.58
C PHE A 61 2.30 -8.46 -14.06
N LYS A 62 2.74 -8.06 -15.25
CA LYS A 62 2.49 -6.70 -15.75
C LYS A 62 2.36 -6.66 -17.26
N MET A 63 1.30 -5.99 -17.72
CA MET A 63 1.21 -5.49 -19.09
C MET A 63 2.16 -4.30 -19.24
N LEU A 64 3.06 -4.38 -20.22
CA LEU A 64 4.05 -3.35 -20.52
C LEU A 64 3.53 -2.34 -21.56
N THR A 65 2.46 -2.68 -22.28
CA THR A 65 1.77 -1.77 -23.19
C THR A 65 0.39 -1.39 -22.68
N GLN A 66 -0.12 -0.24 -23.14
CA GLN A 66 -1.48 0.22 -22.83
C GLN A 66 -2.57 -0.57 -23.58
N GLN A 67 -2.19 -1.40 -24.55
CA GLN A 67 -3.14 -2.23 -25.29
C GLN A 67 -3.54 -3.41 -24.41
N GLN A 68 -4.72 -3.32 -23.81
CA GLN A 68 -5.30 -4.44 -23.06
C GLN A 68 -5.68 -5.57 -24.01
N ASN A 69 -4.78 -6.51 -24.20
CA ASN A 69 -5.02 -7.72 -24.98
C ASN A 69 -5.41 -8.86 -24.03
N SER A 70 -6.72 -9.03 -23.81
CA SER A 70 -7.26 -10.09 -22.94
C SER A 70 -6.84 -11.49 -23.37
N GLY A 71 -6.64 -11.71 -24.68
CA GLY A 71 -6.14 -12.98 -25.21
C GLY A 71 -4.70 -13.28 -24.78
N LEU A 72 -3.82 -12.26 -24.76
CA LEU A 72 -2.44 -12.43 -24.31
C LEU A 72 -2.38 -12.81 -22.82
N ILE A 73 -3.22 -12.18 -21.98
CA ILE A 73 -3.31 -12.50 -20.56
C ILE A 73 -3.71 -13.97 -20.36
N GLU A 74 -4.72 -14.45 -21.10
CA GLU A 74 -5.17 -15.84 -21.01
C GLU A 74 -4.09 -16.84 -21.43
N VAL A 75 -3.36 -16.55 -22.50
CA VAL A 75 -2.21 -17.36 -22.94
C VAL A 75 -1.11 -17.38 -21.89
N ALA A 76 -0.78 -16.22 -21.32
CA ALA A 76 0.25 -16.12 -20.29
C ALA A 76 -0.10 -16.92 -19.04
N LEU A 77 -1.35 -16.80 -18.55
CA LEU A 77 -1.84 -17.58 -17.42
C LEU A 77 -1.84 -19.09 -17.71
N GLN A 78 -2.19 -19.50 -18.94
CA GLN A 78 -2.12 -20.90 -19.34
C GLN A 78 -0.71 -21.47 -19.28
N HIS A 79 0.30 -20.73 -19.75
CA HIS A 79 1.70 -21.15 -19.66
C HIS A 79 2.16 -21.25 -18.21
N ILE A 80 1.86 -20.26 -17.39
CA ILE A 80 2.22 -20.23 -15.96
C ILE A 80 1.61 -21.45 -15.22
N GLU A 81 0.32 -21.69 -15.41
CA GLU A 81 -0.36 -22.84 -14.79
C GLU A 81 0.20 -24.18 -15.28
N SER A 82 0.55 -24.28 -16.56
CA SER A 82 1.14 -25.49 -17.13
C SER A 82 2.52 -25.75 -16.54
N HIS A 83 3.34 -24.70 -16.41
CA HIS A 83 4.65 -24.79 -15.76
C HIS A 83 4.51 -25.25 -14.31
N TYR A 84 3.65 -24.61 -13.51
CA TYR A 84 3.44 -25.01 -12.13
C TYR A 84 2.92 -26.44 -11.98
N ARG A 85 1.99 -26.86 -12.85
CA ARG A 85 1.49 -28.24 -12.85
C ARG A 85 2.59 -29.24 -13.17
N GLN A 86 3.49 -28.94 -14.09
CA GLN A 86 4.65 -29.78 -14.41
C GLN A 86 5.61 -29.93 -13.22
N GLN A 87 5.72 -28.89 -12.39
CA GLN A 87 6.50 -28.92 -11.14
C GLN A 87 5.75 -29.58 -9.96
N GLY A 88 4.54 -30.10 -10.18
CA GLY A 88 3.73 -30.74 -9.13
C GLY A 88 3.10 -29.75 -8.14
N ILE A 89 3.12 -28.45 -8.45
CA ILE A 89 2.52 -27.41 -7.61
C ILE A 89 0.99 -27.46 -7.76
N LYS A 90 0.30 -27.64 -6.64
CA LYS A 90 -1.16 -27.80 -6.58
C LYS A 90 -1.91 -26.52 -6.28
N GLN A 91 -1.22 -25.54 -5.69
CA GLN A 91 -1.78 -24.26 -5.30
C GLN A 91 -0.87 -23.16 -5.81
N VAL A 92 -1.45 -22.21 -6.53
CA VAL A 92 -0.73 -21.05 -7.04
C VAL A 92 -1.28 -19.83 -6.32
N SER A 93 -0.41 -19.03 -5.71
CA SER A 93 -0.76 -17.74 -5.15
C SER A 93 -0.38 -16.63 -6.12
N PHE A 94 -1.16 -15.55 -6.08
CA PHE A 94 -0.87 -14.36 -6.85
C PHE A 94 -1.08 -13.12 -5.97
N GLN A 95 -0.01 -12.38 -5.74
CA GLN A 95 -0.07 -11.09 -5.05
C GLN A 95 0.13 -9.95 -6.06
N PHE A 96 -0.89 -9.11 -6.20
CA PHE A 96 -0.89 -8.04 -7.21
C PHE A 96 -0.77 -6.66 -6.57
N LYS A 97 0.28 -5.92 -6.95
CA LYS A 97 0.37 -4.47 -6.73
C LYS A 97 0.05 -3.77 -8.05
N SER A 98 -0.99 -2.93 -8.08
CA SER A 98 -1.41 -2.23 -9.29
C SER A 98 -1.98 -0.84 -9.01
N MET A 99 -1.84 0.06 -9.99
CA MET A 99 -2.18 1.48 -9.90
C MET A 99 -3.41 1.88 -10.75
N ASN A 100 -4.44 1.03 -10.87
CA ASN A 100 -5.86 1.38 -11.11
C ASN A 100 -6.60 0.86 -12.37
N ALA A 101 -5.99 0.42 -13.48
CA ALA A 101 -6.77 0.10 -14.71
C ALA A 101 -6.61 -1.33 -15.27
N ASP A 102 -5.45 -1.96 -15.09
CA ASP A 102 -5.15 -3.31 -15.63
C ASP A 102 -5.87 -4.44 -14.88
N LEU A 103 -6.46 -4.08 -13.73
CA LEU A 103 -7.03 -5.02 -12.76
C LEU A 103 -8.31 -5.70 -13.29
N LEU A 104 -9.12 -5.03 -14.10
CA LEU A 104 -10.43 -5.57 -14.49
C LEU A 104 -10.30 -6.69 -15.51
N SER A 105 -9.58 -6.45 -16.61
CA SER A 105 -9.34 -7.46 -17.67
C SER A 105 -8.59 -8.66 -17.11
N PHE A 106 -7.62 -8.42 -16.22
CA PHE A 106 -6.91 -9.49 -15.53
C PHE A 106 -7.79 -10.29 -14.56
N ARG A 107 -8.65 -9.63 -13.77
CA ARG A 107 -9.64 -10.32 -12.91
C ARG A 107 -10.62 -11.18 -13.70
N ILE A 108 -11.07 -10.70 -14.86
CA ILE A 108 -11.96 -11.47 -15.74
C ILE A 108 -11.21 -12.71 -16.26
N ALA A 109 -9.97 -12.57 -16.70
CA ALA A 109 -9.15 -13.70 -17.15
C ALA A 109 -8.91 -14.73 -16.02
N LEU A 110 -8.58 -14.28 -14.81
CA LEU A 110 -8.45 -15.16 -13.64
C LEU A 110 -9.77 -15.90 -13.34
N ALA A 111 -10.89 -15.19 -13.29
CA ALA A 111 -12.19 -15.77 -13.00
C ALA A 111 -12.62 -16.83 -14.03
N ARG A 112 -12.36 -16.58 -15.32
CA ARG A 112 -12.61 -17.55 -16.40
C ARG A 112 -11.83 -18.86 -16.22
N ARG A 113 -10.66 -18.79 -15.58
CA ARG A 113 -9.79 -19.94 -15.30
C ARG A 113 -10.08 -20.59 -13.95
N GLY A 114 -11.14 -20.19 -13.26
CA GLY A 114 -11.54 -20.76 -11.98
C GLY A 114 -10.68 -20.31 -10.78
N TRP A 115 -9.86 -19.26 -10.95
CA TRP A 115 -9.17 -18.66 -9.83
C TRP A 115 -10.17 -17.97 -8.91
N SER A 116 -9.95 -18.09 -7.60
CA SER A 116 -10.71 -17.33 -6.62
C SER A 116 -10.42 -15.83 -6.80
N ALA A 117 -11.44 -15.00 -6.57
CA ALA A 117 -11.27 -13.55 -6.65
C ALA A 117 -10.10 -13.11 -5.74
N PRO A 118 -9.21 -12.22 -6.22
CA PRO A 118 -8.14 -11.74 -5.39
C PRO A 118 -8.73 -11.13 -4.12
N THR A 119 -8.18 -11.50 -2.97
CA THR A 119 -8.49 -10.81 -1.72
C THR A 119 -7.96 -9.39 -1.90
N GLU A 120 -8.85 -8.38 -1.90
CA GLU A 120 -8.41 -7.00 -2.06
C GLU A 120 -7.28 -6.73 -1.05
N THR A 121 -6.14 -6.25 -1.52
CA THR A 121 -5.08 -5.72 -0.66
C THR A 121 -5.35 -4.24 -0.42
N ASN A 122 -4.45 -3.60 0.33
CA ASN A 122 -4.55 -2.18 0.62
C ASN A 122 -4.74 -1.34 -0.67
N GLN A 123 -5.64 -0.37 -0.60
CA GLN A 123 -5.94 0.61 -1.64
C GLN A 123 -5.12 1.86 -1.39
N PHE A 124 -4.38 2.32 -2.40
CA PHE A 124 -3.66 3.58 -2.32
C PHE A 124 -4.54 4.71 -2.85
N SER A 125 -4.74 5.74 -2.03
CA SER A 125 -5.48 6.95 -2.39
C SER A 125 -4.53 8.13 -2.37
N ILE A 126 -4.33 8.77 -3.52
CA ILE A 126 -3.54 9.99 -3.63
C ILE A 126 -4.49 11.19 -3.70
N MET A 127 -4.31 12.14 -2.80
CA MET A 127 -5.07 13.38 -2.76
C MET A 127 -4.13 14.57 -2.89
N ASN A 128 -4.55 15.61 -3.59
CA ASN A 128 -3.83 16.88 -3.51
C ASN A 128 -4.04 17.50 -2.11
N TRP A 129 -3.04 18.24 -1.66
CA TRP A 129 -2.99 18.88 -0.33
C TRP A 129 -4.21 19.79 -0.06
N GLN A 130 -4.67 20.54 -1.08
CA GLN A 130 -5.84 21.42 -0.97
C GLN A 130 -7.13 20.67 -0.65
N THR A 131 -7.36 19.54 -1.32
CA THR A 131 -8.53 18.69 -1.09
C THR A 131 -8.46 18.09 0.30
N PHE A 132 -7.29 17.57 0.69
CA PHE A 132 -7.05 17.07 2.05
C PHE A 132 -7.39 18.14 3.11
N PHE A 133 -6.95 19.38 2.90
CA PHE A 133 -7.20 20.47 3.85
C PHE A 133 -8.67 20.87 3.97
N SER A 134 -9.42 20.79 2.88
CA SER A 134 -10.84 21.13 2.90
C SER A 134 -11.67 20.17 3.77
N CYS A 135 -11.22 18.91 3.93
CA CYS A 135 -11.92 17.88 4.69
C CYS A 135 -11.80 18.06 6.21
N PHE A 136 -10.70 18.67 6.69
CA PHE A 136 -10.37 18.71 8.13
C PHE A 136 -10.32 20.10 8.74
N LYS A 137 -10.57 21.16 7.95
CA LYS A 137 -10.49 22.55 8.41
C LYS A 137 -11.36 22.92 9.63
N ASP A 138 -12.42 22.17 9.89
CA ASP A 138 -13.41 22.46 10.93
C ASP A 138 -13.18 21.67 12.22
N TYR A 139 -12.12 20.85 12.30
CA TYR A 139 -11.73 20.12 13.50
C TYR A 139 -10.64 20.90 14.23
N GLY A 140 -10.79 21.03 15.55
CA GLY A 140 -9.83 21.74 16.39
C GLY A 140 -8.42 21.15 16.25
N ASN A 141 -7.41 22.01 16.42
CA ASN A 141 -6.00 21.62 16.34
C ASN A 141 -5.43 21.14 17.69
N GLN A 142 -6.22 21.15 18.76
CA GLN A 142 -5.74 20.81 20.09
C GLN A 142 -6.64 19.77 20.73
N PRO A 143 -6.03 18.72 21.33
CA PRO A 143 -6.78 17.75 22.11
C PRO A 143 -7.29 18.40 23.40
N ASP A 144 -8.22 17.72 24.09
CA ASP A 144 -8.69 18.11 25.42
C ASP A 144 -7.54 18.32 26.41
N SER A 145 -7.76 19.16 27.43
CA SER A 145 -6.70 19.67 28.34
C SER A 145 -5.93 18.60 29.13
N SER A 146 -6.42 17.36 29.20
CA SER A 146 -5.73 16.23 29.83
C SER A 146 -4.71 15.53 28.92
N ARG A 147 -4.61 15.95 27.66
CA ARG A 147 -3.83 15.27 26.63
C ARG A 147 -2.86 16.21 25.96
N THR A 148 -1.78 15.65 25.47
CA THR A 148 -0.79 16.40 24.70
C THR A 148 -0.58 15.73 23.36
N MET A 149 -0.42 16.54 22.33
CA MET A 149 -0.01 16.06 21.02
C MET A 149 1.42 16.51 20.78
N VAL A 150 2.30 15.56 20.47
CA VAL A 150 3.71 15.81 20.24
C VAL A 150 4.12 15.30 18.86
N LYS A 151 5.19 15.87 18.33
CA LYS A 151 5.82 15.35 17.12
C LYS A 151 6.62 14.10 17.45
N TRP A 152 6.89 13.28 16.46
CA TRP A 152 7.73 12.10 16.61
C TRP A 152 9.16 12.41 17.08
N ALA A 153 9.71 13.57 16.68
CA ALA A 153 10.97 14.10 17.21
C ALA A 153 10.93 14.29 18.73
N ASP A 154 9.79 14.75 19.25
CA ASP A 154 9.59 15.17 20.64
C ASP A 154 9.08 14.02 21.53
N ALA A 155 8.60 12.92 20.94
CA ALA A 155 8.21 11.73 21.67
C ALA A 155 9.42 11.08 22.38
N THR A 156 9.21 10.61 23.60
CA THR A 156 10.27 9.97 24.39
C THR A 156 10.70 8.64 23.74
N ALA A 157 11.92 8.18 24.05
CA ALA A 157 12.42 6.91 23.54
C ALA A 157 11.48 5.73 23.91
N GLN A 158 10.90 5.76 25.10
CA GLN A 158 9.95 4.74 25.55
C GLN A 158 8.65 4.76 24.74
N GLN A 159 8.12 5.95 24.45
CA GLN A 159 6.91 6.12 23.65
C GLN A 159 7.13 5.66 22.20
N ARG A 160 8.27 6.03 21.60
CA ARG A 160 8.64 5.57 20.25
C ARG A 160 8.77 4.05 20.19
N HIS A 161 9.46 3.46 21.16
CA HIS A 161 9.63 2.01 21.22
C HIS A 161 8.29 1.28 21.38
N PHE A 162 7.36 1.81 22.19
CA PHE A 162 6.02 1.25 22.33
C PHE A 162 5.28 1.22 20.99
N ILE A 163 5.28 2.34 20.26
CA ILE A 163 4.62 2.46 18.96
C ILE A 163 5.30 1.55 17.92
N GLU A 164 6.62 1.57 17.83
CA GLU A 164 7.39 0.71 16.91
C GLU A 164 7.14 -0.78 17.18
N HIS A 165 7.02 -1.18 18.45
CA HIS A 165 6.71 -2.56 18.82
C HIS A 165 5.30 -2.97 18.36
N LEU A 166 4.31 -2.09 18.52
CA LEU A 166 2.95 -2.34 18.04
C LEU A 166 2.88 -2.37 16.51
N GLU A 167 3.65 -1.51 15.83
CA GLU A 167 3.76 -1.51 14.38
C GLU A 167 4.41 -2.81 13.86
N GLN A 168 5.48 -3.29 14.50
CA GLN A 168 6.17 -4.53 14.09
C GLN A 168 5.29 -5.76 14.29
N THR A 169 4.59 -5.84 15.42
CA THR A 169 3.70 -6.96 15.74
C THR A 169 2.41 -6.95 14.91
N GLY A 170 1.91 -5.76 14.51
CA GLY A 170 0.72 -5.60 13.67
C GLY A 170 0.96 -5.75 12.17
N THR A 171 2.08 -5.21 11.65
CA THR A 171 2.32 -5.05 10.19
C THR A 171 3.21 -6.12 9.57
N GLY A 172 3.90 -6.96 10.35
CA GLY A 172 4.70 -8.08 9.84
C GLY A 172 5.87 -7.68 8.93
N GLY A 173 6.19 -6.39 8.86
CA GLY A 173 7.35 -5.85 8.16
C GLY A 173 8.43 -5.43 9.14
N ALA A 174 9.69 -5.68 8.80
CA ALA A 174 10.81 -5.03 9.47
C ALA A 174 10.58 -3.51 9.42
N CYS A 175 10.52 -2.85 10.58
CA CYS A 175 10.39 -1.40 10.67
C CYS A 175 11.74 -0.75 10.35
N ASP A 176 12.22 -0.92 9.12
CA ASP A 176 13.52 -0.42 8.66
C ASP A 176 13.40 0.99 8.05
N ARG A 177 12.25 1.65 8.26
CA ARG A 177 11.94 2.96 7.69
C ARG A 177 11.77 3.99 8.79
N ARG A 178 12.51 5.09 8.68
CA ARG A 178 12.45 6.22 9.61
C ARG A 178 11.20 7.04 9.33
N PHE A 179 10.28 7.09 10.29
CA PHE A 179 9.14 8.00 10.25
C PHE A 179 9.61 9.46 10.17
N HIS A 180 8.83 10.30 9.51
CA HIS A 180 9.16 11.70 9.34
C HIS A 180 8.96 12.43 10.68
N ASN A 181 10.06 12.93 11.23
CA ASN A 181 10.15 13.49 12.58
C ASN A 181 9.18 14.64 12.85
N ASP A 182 8.92 15.49 11.86
CA ASP A 182 8.18 16.74 12.04
C ASP A 182 6.69 16.64 11.72
N THR A 183 6.28 15.59 11.02
CA THR A 183 4.90 15.42 10.51
C THR A 183 4.22 14.17 11.07
N SER A 184 5.00 13.25 11.64
CA SER A 184 4.43 12.15 12.42
C SER A 184 4.07 12.67 13.81
N LEU A 185 2.88 12.31 14.28
CA LEU A 185 2.25 12.89 15.47
C LEU A 185 1.82 11.78 16.42
N VAL A 186 1.89 12.05 17.72
CA VAL A 186 1.48 11.14 18.79
C VAL A 186 0.58 11.91 19.76
N ILE A 187 -0.58 11.35 20.10
CA ILE A 187 -1.40 11.81 21.23
C ILE A 187 -1.01 11.01 22.46
N ILE A 188 -0.74 11.72 23.55
CA ILE A 188 -0.31 11.19 24.84
C ILE A 188 -1.32 11.57 25.92
N GLU A 189 -1.69 10.60 26.75
CA GLU A 189 -2.42 10.80 28.00
C GLU A 189 -1.69 10.06 29.12
N ASN A 190 -1.44 10.72 30.26
CA ASN A 190 -0.71 10.13 31.39
C ASN A 190 0.63 9.48 30.99
N ASP A 191 1.43 10.17 30.16
CA ASP A 191 2.70 9.71 29.57
C ASP A 191 2.63 8.48 28.64
N GLN A 192 1.43 7.94 28.38
CA GLN A 192 1.21 6.80 27.49
C GLN A 192 0.70 7.25 26.11
N PRO A 193 1.24 6.70 25.00
CA PRO A 193 0.68 6.90 23.67
C PRO A 193 -0.71 6.26 23.56
N ILE A 194 -1.72 7.07 23.23
CA ILE A 194 -3.11 6.61 23.02
C ILE A 194 -3.55 6.71 21.54
N GLY A 195 -2.71 7.30 20.70
CA GLY A 195 -2.96 7.41 19.27
C GLY A 195 -1.78 8.02 18.52
N TRP A 196 -1.67 7.76 17.22
CA TRP A 196 -0.62 8.31 16.38
C TRP A 196 -1.02 8.41 14.90
N ILE A 197 -0.33 9.30 14.19
CA ILE A 197 -0.22 9.25 12.73
C ILE A 197 1.26 9.16 12.37
N LEU A 198 1.61 8.15 11.59
CA LEU A 198 2.97 7.94 11.10
C LEU A 198 3.05 8.31 9.62
N THR A 199 4.04 9.13 9.29
CA THR A 199 4.23 9.65 7.94
C THR A 199 5.64 9.37 7.43
N GLU A 200 5.78 9.22 6.12
CA GLU A 200 7.05 9.02 5.44
C GLU A 200 7.10 9.93 4.21
N GLN A 201 8.26 10.56 3.94
CA GLN A 201 8.44 11.27 2.69
C GLN A 201 8.64 10.24 1.56
N SER A 202 7.65 10.09 0.68
CA SER A 202 7.73 9.10 -0.41
C SER A 202 8.32 9.67 -1.70
N ALA A 203 8.18 10.97 -1.95
CA ALA A 203 8.80 11.70 -3.05
C ALA A 203 8.94 13.17 -2.64
N THR A 204 9.69 13.99 -3.40
CA THR A 204 9.96 15.41 -3.06
C THR A 204 8.68 16.21 -2.76
N ASN A 205 7.58 15.92 -3.44
CA ASN A 205 6.29 16.62 -3.27
C ASN A 205 5.17 15.75 -2.69
N MET A 206 5.48 14.57 -2.15
CA MET A 206 4.48 13.62 -1.66
C MET A 206 4.81 13.09 -0.27
N MET A 207 3.88 13.33 0.65
CA MET A 207 3.88 12.71 1.97
C MET A 207 3.01 11.45 1.96
N TYR A 208 3.55 10.36 2.45
CA TYR A 208 2.82 9.11 2.64
C TYR A 208 2.36 8.99 4.09
N VAL A 209 1.05 8.89 4.30
CA VAL A 209 0.45 8.56 5.60
C VAL A 209 0.36 7.04 5.68
N ARG A 210 1.27 6.47 6.46
CA ARG A 210 1.46 5.03 6.57
C ARG A 210 0.42 4.41 7.51
N ASP A 211 0.27 4.99 8.68
CA ASP A 211 -0.65 4.48 9.69
C ASP A 211 -1.35 5.60 10.45
N ILE A 212 -2.60 5.32 10.84
CA ILE A 212 -3.40 6.15 11.73
C ILE A 212 -4.01 5.21 12.76
N PHE A 213 -3.58 5.36 14.00
CA PHE A 213 -4.03 4.55 15.11
C PHE A 213 -4.66 5.40 16.20
N ILE A 214 -5.76 4.92 16.77
CA ILE A 214 -6.35 5.41 18.01
C ILE A 214 -6.71 4.18 18.84
N ASP A 215 -6.29 4.18 20.10
CA ASP A 215 -6.64 3.16 21.06
C ASP A 215 -8.17 3.04 21.19
N THR A 216 -8.64 1.80 21.33
CA THR A 216 -10.07 1.47 21.31
C THR A 216 -10.89 2.26 22.34
N GLU A 217 -10.35 2.53 23.54
CA GLU A 217 -11.04 3.28 24.60
C GLU A 217 -11.24 4.76 24.26
N TYR A 218 -10.46 5.25 23.29
CA TYR A 218 -10.44 6.62 22.81
C TYR A 218 -11.09 6.77 21.44
N ARG A 219 -11.57 5.68 20.84
CA ARG A 219 -12.39 5.78 19.63
C ARG A 219 -13.70 6.52 19.97
N LEU A 220 -14.25 7.24 18.98
CA LEU A 220 -15.50 8.05 19.04
C LEU A 220 -15.41 9.44 19.68
N LYS A 221 -14.26 9.88 20.19
CA LYS A 221 -14.12 11.16 20.88
C LYS A 221 -13.39 12.25 20.04
N LYS A 222 -13.36 12.07 18.71
CA LYS A 222 -12.79 12.98 17.68
C LYS A 222 -11.26 13.03 17.57
N GLU A 223 -10.51 12.28 18.36
CA GLU A 223 -9.04 12.28 18.44
C GLU A 223 -8.37 11.96 17.10
N GLY A 224 -8.91 11.01 16.33
CA GLY A 224 -8.36 10.71 15.00
C GLY A 224 -8.54 11.87 14.01
N PHE A 225 -9.60 12.67 14.17
CA PHE A 225 -9.77 13.90 13.37
C PHE A 225 -8.88 15.04 13.85
N GLU A 226 -8.60 15.13 15.15
CA GLU A 226 -7.65 16.10 15.72
C GLU A 226 -6.24 15.81 15.23
N LEU A 227 -5.81 14.54 15.24
CA LEU A 227 -4.54 14.12 14.63
C LEU A 227 -4.46 14.51 13.15
N LEU A 228 -5.52 14.26 12.36
CA LEU A 228 -5.57 14.64 10.96
C LEU A 228 -5.54 16.17 10.75
N SER A 229 -6.18 16.93 11.64
CA SER A 229 -6.19 18.40 11.60
C SER A 229 -4.81 18.98 11.95
N GLN A 230 -4.14 18.42 12.96
CA GLN A 230 -2.79 18.82 13.31
C GLN A 230 -1.79 18.40 12.24
N LEU A 231 -1.93 17.19 11.64
CA LEU A 231 -1.10 16.76 10.52
C LEU A 231 -1.20 17.78 9.38
N ARG A 232 -2.41 18.25 9.05
CA ARG A 232 -2.59 19.35 8.09
C ARG A 232 -1.76 20.58 8.46
N THR A 233 -1.77 20.98 9.72
CA THR A 233 -1.03 22.16 10.20
C THR A 233 0.48 21.96 10.07
N GLU A 234 0.99 20.76 10.31
CA GLU A 234 2.42 20.46 10.10
C GLU A 234 2.79 20.36 8.62
N LEU A 235 1.95 19.74 7.78
CA LEU A 235 2.18 19.67 6.33
C LEU A 235 2.19 21.05 5.66
N LEU A 236 1.39 22.00 6.16
CA LEU A 236 1.42 23.40 5.71
C LEU A 236 2.78 24.09 5.93
N LYS A 237 3.53 23.66 6.94
CA LYS A 237 4.87 24.21 7.23
C LYS A 237 5.94 23.62 6.33
N PHE A 238 5.66 22.50 5.66
CA PHE A 238 6.61 21.83 4.80
C PHE A 238 6.45 22.30 3.35
N SER A 239 7.18 23.36 2.98
CA SER A 239 7.17 23.96 1.64
C SER A 239 7.68 22.97 0.60
N GLY A 240 6.77 22.21 -0.02
CA GLY A 240 7.09 21.19 -1.00
C GLY A 240 6.03 20.11 -1.12
N THR A 241 5.26 19.83 -0.06
CA THR A 241 4.24 18.77 -0.12
C THR A 241 3.00 19.23 -0.89
N GLU A 242 2.80 18.66 -2.07
CA GLU A 242 1.63 18.89 -2.93
C GLU A 242 0.61 17.74 -2.84
N TYR A 243 1.07 16.55 -2.48
CA TYR A 243 0.26 15.35 -2.45
C TYR A 243 0.38 14.63 -1.12
N VAL A 244 -0.74 14.05 -0.70
CA VAL A 244 -0.81 13.14 0.44
C VAL A 244 -1.33 11.81 -0.06
N MET A 245 -0.57 10.74 0.18
CA MET A 245 -0.94 9.38 -0.16
C MET A 245 -1.38 8.63 1.10
N PHE A 246 -2.50 7.92 1.03
CA PHE A 246 -2.98 7.03 2.08
C PHE A 246 -2.97 5.59 1.58
N GLU A 247 -2.52 4.67 2.43
CA GLU A 247 -2.76 3.25 2.25
C GLU A 247 -3.95 2.83 3.11
N THR A 248 -5.01 2.33 2.47
CA THR A 248 -6.26 2.00 3.13
C THR A 248 -6.58 0.54 2.96
N GLN A 249 -6.70 -0.19 4.06
CA GLN A 249 -7.18 -1.56 4.00
C GLN A 249 -8.60 -1.68 3.46
N PRO A 250 -8.93 -2.77 2.74
CA PRO A 250 -10.26 -2.98 2.18
C PRO A 250 -11.37 -2.99 3.24
N LYS A 251 -11.07 -3.45 4.46
CA LYS A 251 -12.04 -3.50 5.56
C LYS A 251 -12.14 -2.19 6.34
N ASN A 252 -11.18 -1.28 6.18
CA ASN A 252 -11.16 0.01 6.86
C ASN A 252 -12.11 1.01 6.16
N GLN A 253 -13.41 0.85 6.42
CA GLN A 253 -14.47 1.67 5.84
C GLN A 253 -14.31 3.17 6.15
N VAL A 254 -13.58 3.49 7.21
CA VAL A 254 -13.47 4.84 7.75
C VAL A 254 -12.41 5.60 6.98
N MET A 255 -11.24 4.99 6.77
CA MET A 255 -10.24 5.51 5.84
C MET A 255 -10.76 5.54 4.40
N LYS A 256 -11.59 4.57 3.99
CA LYS A 256 -12.29 4.63 2.70
C LYS A 256 -13.23 5.83 2.62
N THR A 257 -13.95 6.14 3.69
CA THR A 257 -14.87 7.29 3.72
C THR A 257 -14.10 8.61 3.72
N ILE A 258 -12.98 8.69 4.45
CA ILE A 258 -12.08 9.85 4.43
C ILE A 258 -11.52 10.09 3.02
N THR A 259 -11.02 9.04 2.36
CA THR A 259 -10.35 9.14 1.05
C THR A 259 -11.33 9.26 -0.13
N LYS A 260 -12.55 8.72 -0.03
CA LYS A 260 -13.58 8.79 -1.10
C LYS A 260 -14.45 10.04 -1.04
N ASN A 261 -14.49 10.77 0.09
CA ASN A 261 -15.39 11.91 0.24
C ASN A 261 -14.91 13.17 -0.49
N ARG A 262 -15.36 13.33 -1.74
CA ARG A 262 -15.83 14.63 -2.23
C ARG A 262 -17.15 14.97 -1.51
N MET A 263 -17.07 15.62 -0.35
CA MET A 263 -18.20 16.09 0.47
C MET A 263 -19.07 14.99 1.12
N ALA A 264 -18.81 14.66 2.39
CA ALA A 264 -19.87 14.19 3.29
C ALA A 264 -20.10 15.25 4.37
N LYS A 265 -21.36 15.64 4.58
CA LYS A 265 -21.77 16.63 5.58
C LYS A 265 -21.31 16.18 6.97
N LYS A 266 -20.81 17.14 7.76
CA LYS A 266 -20.27 17.05 9.13
C LYS A 266 -20.91 15.99 10.06
N ARG A 267 -22.21 15.73 9.95
CA ARG A 267 -22.98 14.77 10.78
C ARG A 267 -22.74 13.28 10.49
N SER A 268 -22.24 12.89 9.30
CA SER A 268 -22.01 11.47 8.98
C SER A 268 -20.59 11.00 9.33
N LEU A 269 -19.66 11.93 9.56
CA LEU A 269 -18.25 11.63 9.88
C LEU A 269 -18.02 11.35 11.37
N GLU A 270 -18.87 11.90 12.25
CA GLU A 270 -18.82 11.69 13.72
C GLU A 270 -19.11 10.23 14.15
N LYS A 271 -19.53 9.36 13.21
CA LYS A 271 -19.82 7.92 13.45
C LYS A 271 -18.77 6.98 12.86
N LEU A 272 -17.62 7.51 12.43
CA LEU A 272 -16.61 6.74 11.69
C LEU A 272 -15.38 6.48 12.58
N TYR A 273 -15.04 5.19 12.68
CA TYR A 273 -14.04 4.59 13.58
C TYR A 273 -12.65 4.48 12.97
N PHE A 274 -11.62 5.02 13.62
CA PHE A 274 -10.25 4.70 13.23
C PHE A 274 -9.92 3.29 13.73
N VAL A 275 -9.86 2.34 12.79
CA VAL A 275 -9.46 0.97 13.04
C VAL A 275 -8.04 0.82 12.54
N SER A 276 -7.15 0.31 13.38
CA SER A 276 -5.84 -0.16 12.91
C SER A 276 -6.05 -1.31 11.90
N THR A 277 -4.99 -1.66 11.21
CA THR A 277 -4.97 -2.68 10.16
C THR A 277 -5.39 -4.09 10.59
N LYS A 278 -5.64 -4.38 11.87
CA LYS A 278 -6.22 -5.65 12.32
C LYS A 278 -6.95 -5.44 13.64
N GLU A 279 -8.28 -5.55 13.64
CA GLU A 279 -8.98 -5.89 14.88
C GLU A 279 -8.54 -7.30 15.28
N LEU A 280 -8.11 -7.43 16.55
CA LEU A 280 -7.81 -8.70 17.22
C LEU A 280 -9.02 -9.65 17.22
#